data_AF-A0A1L8CMX2-F1
#
_entry.id   AF-A0A1L8CMX2-F1
#
_cell.length_a   1.000
_cell.length_b   1.000
_cell.length_c   1.000
_cell.angle_alpha   90.00
_cell.angle_beta   90.00
_cell.angle_gamma   90.00
#
_symmetry.space_group_name_H-M   'P 1'
#
loop_
_entity.id
_entity.type
_entity.pdbx_description
1 polymer ?
#
loop_
_entity_poly.entity_id
_entity_poly.type
_entity_poly.pdbx_seq_one_letter_code
_entity_poly.pdbx_strand_id
1 'polypeptide(L)'
;MNNIIEPVRHGMIMAVIALISGALWAAYMATHHEQLHSAFEVQQAKLEQVAMQQQAKSMNMDNMSMGASAAHKHDSSVPTAAHHDMEPKLAGAKHTHSGSLALDAMQRLLRGHIHFMGLGVLAAVLLLVTAFTSLKTCWKKVLGWTFGLGALAYPPAWILMGFRTVEMGPQAAEASIMWLFGPAIALLLASMGTLLATLLIEWIGFQNNALLQLFFQKS
;
A
#
# COMPACT_ATOMS: atom_id res chain seq x y z
N MET A 1 16.72 -33.06 -22.98
CA MET A 1 16.09 -31.73 -23.09
C MET A 1 16.25 -31.06 -21.73
N ASN A 2 17.09 -30.02 -21.64
CA ASN A 2 17.26 -29.31 -20.36
C ASN A 2 15.94 -28.63 -19.98
N ASN A 3 15.57 -28.72 -18.71
CA ASN A 3 14.27 -28.25 -18.23
C ASN A 3 14.28 -26.71 -18.13
N ILE A 4 13.89 -26.02 -19.21
CA ILE A 4 13.99 -24.56 -19.38
C ILE A 4 13.35 -23.77 -18.21
N ILE A 5 12.33 -24.35 -17.57
CA ILE A 5 11.56 -23.71 -16.49
C ILE A 5 12.23 -23.87 -15.12
N GLU A 6 13.14 -24.84 -14.95
CA GLU A 6 13.77 -25.13 -13.66
C GLU A 6 14.35 -23.89 -12.92
N PRO A 7 15.05 -22.95 -13.61
CA PRO A 7 15.62 -21.78 -12.94
C PRO A 7 14.56 -20.84 -12.35
N VAL A 8 13.36 -20.76 -12.94
CA VAL A 8 12.28 -19.84 -12.53
C VAL A 8 11.16 -20.55 -11.76
N ARG A 9 11.28 -21.86 -11.51
CA ARG A 9 10.23 -22.71 -10.92
C ARG A 9 9.68 -22.16 -9.59
N HIS A 10 10.56 -21.68 -8.71
CA HIS A 10 10.13 -21.14 -7.41
C HIS A 10 9.27 -19.88 -7.57
N GLY A 11 9.68 -18.98 -8.47
CA GLY A 11 8.88 -17.83 -8.86
C GLY A 11 7.50 -18.24 -9.38
N MET A 12 7.46 -19.25 -10.23
CA MET A 12 6.21 -19.75 -10.82
C MET A 12 5.26 -20.30 -9.76
N ILE A 13 5.79 -21.10 -8.82
CA ILE A 13 5.01 -21.62 -7.70
C ILE A 13 4.44 -20.46 -6.87
N MET A 14 5.24 -19.44 -6.54
CA MET A 14 4.76 -18.27 -5.80
C MET A 14 3.70 -17.48 -6.57
N ALA A 15 3.83 -17.33 -7.89
CA ALA A 15 2.83 -16.69 -8.73
C ALA A 15 1.49 -17.46 -8.72
N VAL A 16 1.53 -18.80 -8.78
CA VAL A 16 0.35 -19.65 -8.65
C VAL A 16 -0.28 -19.54 -7.26
N ILE A 17 0.54 -19.53 -6.19
CA ILE A 17 0.04 -19.31 -4.83
C ILE A 17 -0.64 -17.94 -4.72
N ALA A 18 -0.10 -16.89 -5.34
CA ALA A 18 -0.71 -15.57 -5.37
C ALA A 18 -2.10 -15.60 -6.04
N LEU A 19 -2.26 -16.31 -7.15
CA LEU A 19 -3.57 -16.50 -7.81
C LEU A 19 -4.57 -17.23 -6.92
N ILE A 20 -4.15 -18.35 -6.31
CA ILE A 20 -4.99 -19.11 -5.38
C ILE A 20 -5.41 -18.23 -4.19
N SER A 21 -4.47 -17.48 -3.63
CA SER A 21 -4.73 -16.56 -2.52
C SER A 21 -5.72 -15.46 -2.92
N GLY A 22 -5.61 -14.93 -4.13
CA GLY A 22 -6.56 -13.97 -4.69
C GLY A 22 -7.97 -14.53 -4.81
N ALA A 23 -8.11 -15.75 -5.33
CA ALA A 23 -9.40 -16.42 -5.47
C ALA A 23 -10.03 -16.72 -4.10
N LEU A 24 -9.25 -17.25 -3.15
CA LEU A 24 -9.71 -17.50 -1.78
C LEU A 24 -10.12 -16.20 -1.07
N TRP A 25 -9.35 -15.13 -1.27
CA TRP A 25 -9.68 -13.82 -0.71
C TRP A 25 -10.97 -13.24 -1.30
N ALA A 26 -11.21 -13.40 -2.61
CA ALA A 26 -12.49 -13.03 -3.21
C ALA A 26 -13.66 -13.83 -2.63
N ALA A 27 -13.50 -15.15 -2.49
CA ALA A 27 -14.53 -16.00 -1.89
C ALA A 27 -14.83 -15.59 -0.43
N TYR A 28 -13.79 -15.26 0.34
CA TYR A 28 -13.93 -14.74 1.70
C TYR A 28 -14.69 -13.42 1.72
N MET A 29 -14.27 -12.44 0.91
CA MET A 29 -14.93 -11.14 0.81
C MET A 29 -16.40 -11.27 0.37
N ALA A 30 -16.70 -12.16 -0.57
CA ALA A 30 -18.08 -12.38 -1.05
C ALA A 30 -18.98 -12.98 0.03
N THR A 31 -18.46 -13.90 0.85
CA THR A 31 -19.23 -14.57 1.91
C THR A 31 -19.34 -13.74 3.19
N HIS A 32 -18.42 -12.80 3.43
CA HIS A 32 -18.36 -11.98 4.64
C HIS A 32 -18.57 -10.49 4.36
N HIS A 33 -19.07 -10.12 3.16
CA HIS A 33 -19.22 -8.71 2.74
C HIS A 33 -19.99 -7.88 3.77
N GLU A 34 -21.21 -8.32 4.10
CA GLU A 34 -22.08 -7.63 5.07
C GLU A 34 -21.46 -7.57 6.46
N GLN A 35 -20.85 -8.66 6.92
CA GLN A 35 -20.21 -8.71 8.24
C GLN A 35 -19.04 -7.72 8.33
N LEU A 36 -18.18 -7.65 7.30
CA LEU A 36 -17.06 -6.72 7.25
C LEU A 36 -17.55 -5.27 7.17
N HIS A 37 -18.53 -5.00 6.32
CA HIS A 37 -19.11 -3.66 6.16
C HIS A 37 -19.72 -3.16 7.47
N SER A 38 -20.62 -3.94 8.08
CA SER A 38 -21.23 -3.58 9.36
C SER A 38 -20.21 -3.46 10.49
N ALA A 39 -19.18 -4.32 10.52
CA ALA A 39 -18.11 -4.20 11.52
C ALA A 39 -17.35 -2.88 11.39
N PHE A 40 -17.05 -2.44 10.17
CA PHE A 40 -16.40 -1.16 9.91
C PHE A 40 -17.30 0.04 10.25
N GLU A 41 -18.59 -0.01 9.95
CA GLU A 41 -19.54 1.04 10.35
C GLU A 41 -19.64 1.17 11.86
N VAL A 42 -19.76 0.06 12.59
CA VAL A 42 -19.79 0.06 14.06
C VAL A 42 -18.49 0.61 14.64
N GLN A 43 -17.35 0.27 14.05
CA GLN A 43 -16.05 0.79 14.49
C GLN A 43 -15.93 2.30 14.22
N GLN A 44 -16.37 2.78 13.05
CA GLN A 44 -16.41 4.20 12.72
C GLN A 44 -17.32 4.97 13.68
N ALA A 45 -18.54 4.49 13.92
CA ALA A 45 -19.49 5.13 14.84
C ALA A 45 -18.93 5.24 16.28
N LYS A 46 -18.21 4.21 16.75
CA LYS A 46 -17.53 4.24 18.05
C LYS A 46 -16.45 5.32 18.11
N LEU A 47 -15.65 5.48 17.06
CA LEU A 47 -14.61 6.52 16.99
C LEU A 47 -15.22 7.92 16.98
N GLU A 48 -16.29 8.13 16.20
CA GLU A 48 -17.04 9.39 16.18
C GLU A 48 -17.64 9.71 17.56
N GLN A 49 -18.22 8.73 18.25
CA GLN A 49 -18.76 8.91 19.60
C GLN A 49 -17.68 9.30 20.62
N VAL A 50 -16.50 8.65 20.56
CA VAL A 50 -15.37 8.99 21.44
C VAL A 50 -14.86 10.41 21.15
N ALA A 51 -14.75 10.79 19.88
CA ALA A 51 -14.34 12.14 19.49
C ALA A 51 -15.33 13.21 20.00
N MET A 52 -16.64 12.97 19.83
CA MET A 52 -17.68 13.87 20.36
C MET A 52 -17.63 13.98 21.88
N GLN A 53 -17.41 12.88 22.61
CA GLN A 53 -17.27 12.92 24.06
C GLN A 53 -16.02 13.68 24.52
N GLN A 54 -14.90 13.56 23.80
CA GLN A 54 -13.68 14.30 24.09
C GLN A 54 -13.86 15.80 23.84
N GLN A 55 -14.52 16.18 22.73
CA GLN A 55 -14.83 17.57 22.43
C GLN A 55 -15.83 18.18 23.44
N ALA A 56 -16.86 17.43 23.85
CA ALA A 56 -17.78 17.88 24.89
C ALA A 56 -17.07 18.11 26.23
N LYS A 57 -16.10 17.24 26.58
CA LYS A 57 -15.27 17.40 27.78
C LYS A 57 -14.35 18.62 27.70
N SER A 58 -13.74 18.91 26.54
CA SER A 58 -12.86 20.09 26.40
C SER A 58 -13.64 21.40 26.52
N MET A 59 -14.82 21.50 25.89
CA MET A 59 -15.68 22.68 25.98
C MET A 59 -16.18 22.96 27.41
N ASN A 60 -16.40 21.92 28.21
CA ASN A 60 -16.85 22.09 29.60
C ASN A 60 -15.73 22.61 30.53
N MET A 61 -14.47 22.25 30.27
CA MET A 61 -13.33 22.71 31.08
C MET A 61 -13.03 24.20 30.86
N ASP A 62 -13.15 24.67 29.62
CA ASP A 62 -12.91 26.09 29.28
C ASP A 62 -13.92 27.03 29.98
N ASN A 63 -15.15 26.57 30.20
CA ASN A 63 -16.19 27.36 30.85
C ASN A 63 -16.03 27.41 32.39
N MET A 64 -15.30 26.47 33.00
CA MET A 64 -15.02 26.49 34.44
C MET A 64 -13.78 27.31 34.83
N SER A 65 -12.95 27.74 33.87
CA SER A 65 -11.73 28.52 34.14
C SER A 65 -11.93 30.04 34.18
N MET A 66 -13.13 30.57 33.94
CA MET A 66 -13.41 32.03 33.88
C MET A 66 -13.98 32.64 35.18
N GLY A 67 -14.07 31.86 36.27
CA GLY A 67 -14.74 32.28 37.53
C GLY A 67 -13.87 32.88 38.63
N ALA A 68 -12.54 32.95 38.49
CA ALA A 68 -11.65 33.36 39.59
C ALA A 68 -10.52 34.30 39.13
N SER A 69 -10.87 35.48 38.63
CA SER A 69 -9.92 36.58 38.47
C SER A 69 -10.65 37.92 38.59
N ALA A 70 -10.93 38.29 39.84
CA ALA A 70 -11.28 39.66 40.18
C ALA A 70 -10.04 40.56 40.04
N ALA A 71 -10.23 41.65 39.28
CA ALA A 71 -9.54 42.94 39.38
C ALA A 71 -8.02 43.00 39.17
N HIS A 72 -7.59 43.27 37.93
CA HIS A 72 -6.45 44.17 37.69
C HIS A 72 -6.77 45.14 36.56
N LYS A 73 -6.90 46.43 36.93
CA LYS A 73 -6.85 47.59 36.04
C LYS A 73 -5.41 47.76 35.56
N HIS A 74 -5.18 47.88 34.26
CA HIS A 74 -4.11 48.74 33.75
C HIS A 74 -4.48 49.35 32.40
N ASP A 75 -3.86 50.50 32.21
CA ASP A 75 -4.27 51.67 31.47
C ASP A 75 -3.84 51.61 30.00
N SER A 76 -4.53 52.44 29.23
CA SER A 76 -4.48 52.77 27.81
C SER A 76 -3.09 52.91 27.16
N SER A 77 -2.95 52.41 25.92
CA SER A 77 -2.78 53.25 24.71
C SER A 77 -2.35 52.46 23.47
N VAL A 78 -2.73 53.03 22.32
CA VAL A 78 -2.34 52.77 20.92
C VAL A 78 -3.32 51.91 20.09
N PRO A 79 -4.03 52.52 19.12
CA PRO A 79 -4.78 51.82 18.10
C PRO A 79 -3.89 51.58 16.87
N THR A 80 -3.70 50.33 16.49
CA THR A 80 -3.14 49.99 15.19
C THR A 80 -4.04 48.98 14.51
N ALA A 81 -4.72 49.46 13.47
CA ALA A 81 -5.55 48.70 12.58
C ALA A 81 -4.75 47.59 11.89
N ALA A 82 -5.14 46.34 12.10
CA ALA A 82 -4.90 45.24 11.19
C ALA A 82 -5.97 44.18 11.45
N HIS A 83 -7.03 44.21 10.63
CA HIS A 83 -7.94 43.09 10.45
C HIS A 83 -7.13 41.86 10.02
N HIS A 84 -6.95 40.91 10.93
CA HIS A 84 -6.57 39.56 10.58
C HIS A 84 -7.58 38.63 11.24
N ASP A 85 -8.57 38.24 10.44
CA ASP A 85 -9.51 37.16 10.71
C ASP A 85 -8.71 35.88 10.98
N MET A 86 -8.37 35.64 12.25
CA MET A 86 -7.94 34.34 12.73
C MET A 86 -9.20 33.52 12.97
N GLU A 87 -9.80 33.09 11.87
CA GLU A 87 -10.61 31.89 11.86
C GLU A 87 -9.75 30.75 12.45
N PRO A 88 -10.20 30.05 13.50
CA PRO A 88 -9.50 28.86 13.96
C PRO A 88 -9.60 27.84 12.83
N LYS A 89 -8.57 27.80 11.98
CA LYS A 89 -8.35 26.71 11.02
C LYS A 89 -8.21 25.45 11.85
N LEU A 90 -9.33 24.73 12.00
CA LEU A 90 -9.37 23.30 12.27
C LEU A 90 -8.60 22.63 11.13
N ALA A 91 -7.30 22.61 11.30
CA ALA A 91 -6.36 21.99 10.40
C ALA A 91 -6.64 20.48 10.44
N GLY A 92 -7.10 19.93 9.31
CA GLY A 92 -6.86 18.52 9.04
C GLY A 92 -7.96 17.73 8.35
N ALA A 93 -9.17 18.23 8.17
CA ALA A 93 -10.19 17.53 7.39
C ALA A 93 -9.98 17.76 5.88
N LYS A 94 -8.86 17.23 5.36
CA LYS A 94 -8.63 17.12 3.91
C LYS A 94 -9.80 16.34 3.31
N HIS A 95 -10.50 16.98 2.38
CA HIS A 95 -11.56 16.41 1.55
C HIS A 95 -11.13 15.08 0.91
N THR A 96 -11.41 13.95 1.55
CA THR A 96 -11.45 12.64 0.91
C THR A 96 -12.81 12.51 0.24
N HIS A 97 -12.84 12.43 -1.08
CA HIS A 97 -14.06 12.32 -1.91
C HIS A 97 -14.80 10.97 -1.77
N SER A 98 -14.62 10.28 -0.65
CA SER A 98 -15.23 8.99 -0.31
C SER A 98 -15.90 9.17 1.06
N GLY A 99 -17.22 9.08 1.09
CA GLY A 99 -18.03 9.60 2.20
C GLY A 99 -17.92 8.85 3.53
N SER A 100 -17.23 7.71 3.62
CA SER A 100 -17.02 6.99 4.89
C SER A 100 -15.69 6.23 4.93
N LEU A 101 -15.09 6.15 6.13
CA LEU A 101 -13.88 5.36 6.36
C LEU A 101 -14.11 3.86 6.14
N ALA A 102 -15.34 3.39 6.41
CA ALA A 102 -15.76 2.03 6.13
C ALA A 102 -15.69 1.70 4.63
N LEU A 103 -16.13 2.61 3.77
CA LEU A 103 -16.08 2.45 2.31
C LEU A 103 -14.63 2.42 1.82
N ASP A 104 -13.78 3.33 2.32
CA ASP A 104 -12.35 3.34 2.00
C ASP A 104 -11.64 2.04 2.40
N ALA A 105 -11.97 1.51 3.59
CA ALA A 105 -11.46 0.23 4.05
C ALA A 105 -11.87 -0.91 3.09
N MET A 106 -13.14 -0.98 2.72
CA MET A 106 -13.65 -1.98 1.77
C MET A 106 -13.00 -1.89 0.39
N GLN A 107 -12.81 -0.69 -0.13
CA GLN A 107 -12.10 -0.48 -1.40
C GLN A 107 -10.64 -0.97 -1.33
N ARG A 108 -9.95 -0.76 -0.21
CA ARG A 108 -8.58 -1.25 0.00
C ARG A 108 -8.52 -2.79 0.09
N LEU A 109 -9.49 -3.42 0.76
CA LEU A 109 -9.61 -4.89 0.77
C LEU A 109 -9.86 -5.47 -0.63
N LEU A 110 -10.71 -4.81 -1.43
CA LEU A 110 -10.97 -5.18 -2.82
C LEU A 110 -9.73 -5.03 -3.70
N ARG A 111 -8.94 -3.97 -3.51
CA ARG A 111 -7.64 -3.81 -4.20
C ARG A 111 -6.70 -4.97 -3.89
N GLY A 112 -6.69 -5.46 -2.66
CA GLY A 112 -5.94 -6.68 -2.28
C GLY A 112 -6.27 -7.88 -3.19
N HIS A 113 -7.55 -8.16 -3.43
CA HIS A 113 -7.98 -9.21 -4.37
C HIS A 113 -7.46 -8.96 -5.79
N ILE A 114 -7.74 -7.77 -6.33
CA ILE A 114 -7.41 -7.41 -7.72
C ILE A 114 -5.90 -7.53 -7.93
N HIS A 115 -5.08 -7.10 -6.96
CA HIS A 115 -3.64 -7.20 -7.04
C HIS A 115 -3.12 -8.63 -6.92
N PHE A 116 -3.71 -9.50 -6.10
CA PHE A 116 -3.33 -10.92 -6.09
C PHE A 116 -3.51 -11.56 -7.47
N MET A 117 -4.66 -11.35 -8.08
CA MET A 117 -4.97 -11.91 -9.41
C MET A 117 -4.08 -11.30 -10.49
N GLY A 118 -4.05 -9.96 -10.57
CA GLY A 118 -3.28 -9.25 -11.60
C GLY A 118 -1.78 -9.49 -11.51
N LEU A 119 -1.19 -9.41 -10.32
CA LEU A 119 0.24 -9.63 -10.12
C LEU A 119 0.62 -11.11 -10.25
N GLY A 120 -0.25 -12.05 -9.86
CA GLY A 120 -0.03 -13.48 -10.06
C GLY A 120 0.08 -13.82 -11.55
N VAL A 121 -0.87 -13.35 -12.38
CA VAL A 121 -0.82 -13.55 -13.84
C VAL A 121 0.40 -12.87 -14.43
N LEU A 122 0.64 -11.59 -14.08
CA LEU A 122 1.78 -10.83 -14.59
C LEU A 122 3.11 -11.53 -14.27
N ALA A 123 3.32 -11.93 -13.02
CA ALA A 123 4.53 -12.62 -12.60
C ALA A 123 4.71 -13.95 -13.34
N ALA A 124 3.65 -14.76 -13.49
CA ALA A 124 3.72 -16.01 -14.23
C ALA A 124 4.17 -15.78 -15.69
N VAL A 125 3.58 -14.80 -16.38
CA VAL A 125 3.95 -14.46 -17.76
C VAL A 125 5.40 -13.98 -17.84
N LEU A 126 5.81 -13.04 -16.99
CA LEU A 126 7.17 -12.48 -17.03
C LEU A 126 8.24 -13.51 -16.65
N LEU A 127 7.92 -14.44 -15.75
CA LEU A 127 8.80 -15.55 -15.41
C LEU A 127 8.96 -16.55 -16.54
N LEU A 128 7.88 -16.81 -17.29
CA LEU A 128 7.97 -17.62 -18.50
C LEU A 128 8.88 -16.95 -19.54
N VAL A 129 8.70 -15.65 -19.79
CA VAL A 129 9.60 -14.87 -20.66
C VAL A 129 11.04 -14.95 -20.16
N THR A 130 11.27 -14.74 -18.86
CA THR A 130 12.60 -14.85 -18.22
C THR A 130 13.24 -16.22 -18.47
N ALA A 131 12.47 -17.32 -18.44
CA ALA A 131 12.97 -18.66 -18.69
C ALA A 131 13.62 -18.81 -20.09
N PHE A 132 13.07 -18.12 -21.10
CA PHE A 132 13.52 -18.17 -22.49
C PHE A 132 14.63 -17.17 -22.84
N THR A 133 14.99 -16.26 -21.93
CA THR A 133 16.16 -15.38 -22.14
C THR A 133 17.48 -16.17 -22.19
N SER A 134 18.53 -15.56 -22.70
CA SER A 134 19.90 -16.05 -22.70
C SER A 134 20.65 -15.75 -21.38
N LEU A 135 19.98 -15.25 -20.35
CA LEU A 135 20.56 -15.07 -19.01
C LEU A 135 21.07 -16.39 -18.43
N LYS A 136 22.16 -16.30 -17.65
CA LYS A 136 22.64 -17.44 -16.86
C LYS A 136 21.59 -17.86 -15.83
N THR A 137 21.61 -19.15 -15.51
CA THR A 137 20.73 -19.79 -14.53
C THR A 137 20.71 -19.08 -13.17
N CYS A 138 21.85 -18.54 -12.69
CA CYS A 138 21.90 -17.80 -11.43
C CYS A 138 21.00 -16.55 -11.46
N TRP A 139 21.08 -15.75 -12.53
CA TRP A 139 20.29 -14.52 -12.67
C TRP A 139 18.82 -14.81 -12.93
N LYS A 140 18.50 -15.86 -13.70
CA LYS A 140 17.12 -16.35 -13.84
C LYS A 140 16.51 -16.76 -12.50
N LYS A 141 17.29 -17.39 -11.62
CA LYS A 141 16.85 -17.74 -10.25
C LYS A 141 16.59 -16.50 -9.41
N VAL A 142 17.47 -15.49 -9.47
CA VAL A 142 17.28 -14.21 -8.76
C VAL A 142 15.98 -13.54 -9.21
N LEU A 143 15.79 -13.35 -10.53
CA LEU A 143 14.54 -12.81 -11.08
C LEU A 143 13.33 -13.68 -10.70
N GLY A 144 13.49 -15.00 -10.71
CA GLY A 144 12.55 -15.98 -10.19
C GLY A 144 12.02 -15.61 -8.80
N TRP A 145 12.95 -15.43 -7.87
CA TRP A 145 12.63 -15.07 -6.49
C TRP A 145 12.03 -13.68 -6.35
N THR A 146 12.61 -12.68 -7.00
CA THR A 146 12.20 -11.28 -6.82
C THR A 146 10.82 -11.01 -7.42
N PHE A 147 10.49 -11.57 -8.60
CA PHE A 147 9.12 -11.53 -9.14
C PHE A 147 8.13 -12.25 -8.23
N GLY A 148 8.44 -13.48 -7.83
CA GLY A 148 7.54 -14.30 -7.00
C GLY A 148 7.25 -13.68 -5.64
N LEU A 149 8.29 -13.25 -4.92
CA LEU A 149 8.15 -12.59 -3.61
C LEU A 149 7.41 -11.27 -3.72
N GLY A 150 7.73 -10.44 -4.72
CA GLY A 150 7.06 -9.18 -4.95
C GLY A 150 5.56 -9.35 -5.22
N ALA A 151 5.19 -10.33 -6.06
CA ALA A 151 3.81 -10.65 -6.38
C ALA A 151 3.03 -11.21 -5.18
N LEU A 152 3.68 -11.98 -4.31
CA LEU A 152 3.06 -12.57 -3.13
C LEU A 152 2.91 -11.58 -1.97
N ALA A 153 3.91 -10.70 -1.76
CA ALA A 153 3.96 -9.81 -0.60
C ALA A 153 3.16 -8.51 -0.78
N TYR A 154 3.02 -8.03 -2.01
CA TYR A 154 2.33 -6.76 -2.28
C TYR A 154 0.82 -6.79 -1.95
N PRO A 155 0.03 -7.81 -2.36
CA PRO A 155 -1.40 -7.83 -2.09
C PRO A 155 -1.80 -7.91 -0.59
N PRO A 156 -1.12 -8.70 0.28
CA PRO A 156 -1.36 -8.67 1.72
C PRO A 156 -1.20 -7.27 2.33
N ALA A 157 -0.31 -6.44 1.80
CA ALA A 157 -0.13 -5.08 2.28
C ALA A 157 -1.41 -4.25 2.11
N TRP A 158 -2.11 -4.37 0.98
CA TRP A 158 -3.41 -3.73 0.75
C TRP A 158 -4.50 -4.23 1.70
N ILE A 159 -4.52 -5.53 1.99
CA ILE A 159 -5.48 -6.14 2.92
C ILE A 159 -5.26 -5.58 4.33
N LEU A 160 -4.01 -5.60 4.82
CA LEU A 160 -3.66 -5.03 6.12
C LEU A 160 -3.98 -3.53 6.19
N MET A 161 -3.72 -2.80 5.10
CA MET A 161 -4.07 -1.38 5.01
C MET A 161 -5.58 -1.18 5.13
N GLY A 162 -6.40 -2.00 4.47
CA GLY A 162 -7.86 -1.93 4.56
C GLY A 162 -8.36 -2.08 5.99
N PHE A 163 -7.92 -3.13 6.70
CA PHE A 163 -8.31 -3.34 8.09
C PHE A 163 -7.88 -2.22 9.04
N ARG A 164 -6.73 -1.58 8.79
CA ARG A 164 -6.24 -0.46 9.62
C ARG A 164 -6.86 0.89 9.28
N THR A 165 -7.56 1.00 8.15
CA THR A 165 -8.06 2.28 7.64
C THR A 165 -9.12 2.89 8.54
N VAL A 166 -10.02 2.08 9.11
CA VAL A 166 -11.07 2.60 10.00
C VAL A 166 -10.49 3.10 11.32
N GLU A 167 -9.51 2.38 11.88
CA GLU A 167 -8.92 2.72 13.18
C GLU A 167 -8.03 3.96 13.13
N MET A 168 -7.20 4.08 12.11
CA MET A 168 -6.13 5.08 12.07
C MET A 168 -6.37 6.17 11.02
N GLY A 169 -7.38 6.01 10.16
CA GLY A 169 -7.56 6.83 8.98
C GLY A 169 -6.65 6.42 7.81
N PRO A 170 -6.94 6.91 6.59
CA PRO A 170 -6.31 6.39 5.37
C PRO A 170 -4.80 6.58 5.31
N GLN A 171 -4.30 7.75 5.72
CA GLN A 171 -2.89 8.13 5.61
C GLN A 171 -2.02 7.41 6.66
N ALA A 172 -2.50 7.29 7.90
CA ALA A 172 -1.77 6.57 8.93
C ALA A 172 -1.76 5.06 8.68
N ALA A 173 -2.87 4.50 8.18
CA ALA A 173 -2.92 3.11 7.75
C ALA A 173 -1.90 2.82 6.63
N GLU A 174 -1.78 3.72 5.65
CA GLU A 174 -0.76 3.62 4.59
C GLU A 174 0.66 3.67 5.16
N ALA A 175 0.98 4.67 5.99
CA ALA A 175 2.29 4.77 6.63
C ALA A 175 2.64 3.50 7.44
N SER A 176 1.65 2.90 8.11
CA SER A 176 1.83 1.71 8.96
C SER A 176 2.24 0.43 8.21
N ILE A 177 2.03 0.39 6.89
CA ILE A 177 2.31 -0.78 6.06
C ILE A 177 3.47 -0.54 5.06
N MET A 178 4.05 0.66 5.02
CA MET A 178 5.10 1.01 4.06
C MET A 178 6.34 0.12 4.13
N TRP A 179 6.65 -0.41 5.32
CA TRP A 179 7.75 -1.36 5.53
C TRP A 179 7.56 -2.67 4.74
N LEU A 180 6.33 -3.06 4.43
CA LEU A 180 6.00 -4.23 3.62
C LEU A 180 5.76 -3.84 2.17
N PHE A 181 4.98 -2.79 1.94
CA PHE A 181 4.58 -2.33 0.61
C PHE A 181 5.78 -1.88 -0.23
N GLY A 182 6.66 -1.05 0.35
CA GLY A 182 7.81 -0.46 -0.33
C GLY A 182 8.77 -1.50 -0.89
N PRO A 183 9.27 -2.45 -0.08
CA PRO A 183 10.13 -3.51 -0.58
C PRO A 183 9.45 -4.42 -1.62
N ALA A 184 8.16 -4.76 -1.43
CA ALA A 184 7.45 -5.61 -2.38
C ALA A 184 7.30 -4.95 -3.77
N ILE A 185 6.92 -3.67 -3.83
CA ILE A 185 6.82 -2.94 -5.10
C ILE A 185 8.20 -2.72 -5.72
N ALA A 186 9.22 -2.43 -4.90
CA ALA A 186 10.59 -2.27 -5.39
C ALA A 186 11.12 -3.54 -6.06
N LEU A 187 10.87 -4.72 -5.46
CA LEU A 187 11.23 -6.01 -6.05
C LEU A 187 10.56 -6.23 -7.41
N LEU A 188 9.26 -5.95 -7.52
CA LEU A 188 8.52 -6.09 -8.79
C LEU A 188 9.08 -5.16 -9.88
N LEU A 189 9.18 -3.86 -9.58
CA LEU A 189 9.62 -2.86 -10.55
C LEU A 189 11.08 -3.08 -10.97
N ALA A 190 11.97 -3.41 -10.02
CA ALA A 190 13.37 -3.72 -10.33
C ALA A 190 13.48 -4.97 -11.22
N SER A 191 12.69 -6.01 -10.95
CA SER A 191 12.66 -7.22 -11.77
C SER A 191 12.13 -6.96 -13.17
N MET A 192 11.06 -6.16 -13.30
CA MET A 192 10.52 -5.72 -14.60
C MET A 192 11.55 -4.92 -15.38
N GLY A 193 12.21 -3.95 -14.75
CA GLY A 193 13.26 -3.13 -15.37
C GLY A 193 14.46 -3.97 -15.83
N THR A 194 14.89 -4.92 -15.01
CA THR A 194 16.00 -5.83 -15.34
C THR A 194 15.63 -6.76 -16.50
N LEU A 195 14.41 -7.30 -16.51
CA LEU A 195 13.94 -8.13 -17.62
C LEU A 195 13.84 -7.32 -18.91
N LEU A 196 13.30 -6.09 -18.86
CA LEU A 196 13.23 -5.21 -20.04
C LEU A 196 14.64 -4.90 -20.58
N ALA A 197 15.58 -4.53 -19.70
CA ALA A 197 16.97 -4.29 -20.09
C ALA A 197 17.62 -5.54 -20.71
N THR A 198 17.34 -6.71 -20.15
CA THR A 198 17.81 -8.01 -20.68
C THR A 198 17.30 -8.22 -22.11
N LEU A 199 15.99 -8.06 -22.33
CA LEU A 199 15.38 -8.24 -23.64
C LEU A 199 15.92 -7.24 -24.67
N LEU A 200 16.18 -5.99 -24.27
CA LEU A 200 16.78 -4.98 -25.15
C LEU A 200 18.23 -5.33 -25.52
N ILE A 201 19.04 -5.80 -24.56
CA ILE A 201 20.42 -6.22 -24.82
C ILE A 201 20.45 -7.40 -25.80
N GLU A 202 19.56 -8.38 -25.60
CA GLU A 202 19.43 -9.55 -26.47
C GLU A 202 18.97 -9.17 -27.88
N TRP A 203 18.00 -8.26 -27.98
CA TRP A 203 17.48 -7.78 -29.25
C TRP A 203 18.54 -7.04 -30.07
N ILE A 204 19.41 -6.27 -29.41
CA ILE A 204 20.51 -5.55 -30.07
C ILE A 204 21.69 -6.49 -30.41
N GLY A 205 21.76 -7.69 -29.82
CA GLY A 205 22.87 -8.64 -30.04
C GLY A 205 24.10 -8.35 -29.16
N PHE A 206 23.95 -7.54 -28.11
CA PHE A 206 25.07 -7.14 -27.25
C PHE A 206 25.46 -8.17 -26.19
N GLN A 207 24.71 -9.27 -26.06
CA GLN A 207 24.99 -10.35 -25.11
C GLN A 207 26.39 -10.98 -25.28
N ASN A 208 27.01 -10.84 -26.47
CA ASN A 208 28.34 -11.37 -26.76
C ASN A 208 29.50 -10.47 -26.27
N ASN A 209 29.22 -9.26 -25.80
CA ASN A 209 30.23 -8.34 -25.28
C ASN A 209 30.92 -8.95 -24.04
N ALA A 210 32.26 -8.88 -23.98
CA ALA A 210 33.06 -9.40 -22.87
C ALA A 210 32.58 -8.92 -21.49
N LEU A 211 32.12 -7.66 -21.39
CA LEU A 211 31.59 -7.10 -20.13
C LEU A 211 30.29 -7.77 -19.67
N LEU A 212 29.48 -8.27 -20.61
CA LEU A 212 28.16 -8.86 -20.36
C LEU A 212 28.20 -10.38 -20.22
N GLN A 213 29.35 -11.01 -20.50
CA GLN A 213 29.56 -12.45 -20.29
C GLN A 213 29.38 -12.88 -18.83
N LEU A 214 29.40 -11.95 -17.87
CA LEU A 214 29.03 -12.23 -16.48
C LEU A 214 27.55 -12.63 -16.34
N PHE A 215 26.67 -12.01 -17.12
CA PHE A 215 25.21 -12.13 -17.00
C PHE A 215 24.61 -13.13 -17.99
N PHE A 216 25.16 -13.19 -19.21
CA PHE A 216 24.61 -13.98 -20.32
C PHE A 216 25.38 -15.29 -20.54
N GLN A 217 24.68 -16.30 -21.04
CA GLN A 217 25.29 -17.53 -21.54
C GLN A 217 25.92 -17.26 -22.90
N LYS A 218 27.09 -17.87 -23.15
CA LYS A 218 27.72 -17.82 -24.47
C LYS A 218 26.83 -18.60 -25.43
N SER A 219 26.24 -17.89 -26.40
CA SER A 219 25.42 -18.49 -27.47
C SER A 219 26.29 -19.30 -28.42
#